data_AF-A0A7W1G5Z0-F1
#
_entry.id   AF-A0A7W1G5Z0-F1
#
_cell.length_a   1.000
_cell.length_b   1.000
_cell.length_c   1.000
_cell.angle_alpha   90.00
_cell.angle_beta   90.00
_cell.angle_gamma   90.00
#
_symmetry.space_group_name_H-M   'P 1'
#
loop_
_entity.id
_entity.type
_entity.pdbx_description
1 polymer ?
#
loop_
_entity_poly.entity_id
_entity_poly.type
_entity_poly.pdbx_seq_one_letter_code
_entity_poly.pdbx_strand_id
1 'polypeptide(L)'
;MILRALAVSCIAVLACGLSGCGETRTLSLTYVKKDSSESKMLQDADDLKRTGGVKQVLPQIDSANTITLVLNVDEDDSAKGRQKALDLGYAQVRN
;
A
#
# COMPACT_ATOMS: atom_id res chain seq x y z
N MET A 1 -64.17 -19.33 7.11
CA MET A 1 -63.03 -20.28 7.03
C MET A 1 -62.68 -20.45 5.56
N ILE A 2 -61.66 -19.75 5.05
CA ILE A 2 -61.07 -20.06 3.74
C ILE A 2 -59.55 -20.01 3.94
N LEU A 3 -58.93 -21.09 3.50
CA LEU A 3 -57.60 -21.58 3.85
C LEU A 3 -56.47 -20.64 3.43
N ARG A 4 -55.45 -20.64 4.28
CA ARG A 4 -54.09 -20.14 4.04
C ARG A 4 -53.46 -20.92 2.88
N ALA A 5 -52.94 -20.21 1.89
CA ALA A 5 -51.95 -20.75 0.96
C ALA A 5 -50.68 -19.90 1.11
N LEU A 6 -49.69 -20.46 1.81
CA LEU A 6 -48.32 -19.96 1.85
C LEU A 6 -47.73 -20.09 0.45
N ALA A 7 -47.54 -18.99 -0.26
CA ALA A 7 -46.67 -18.94 -1.42
C ALA A 7 -45.23 -18.67 -0.94
N VAL A 8 -44.56 -19.74 -0.48
CA VAL A 8 -43.10 -19.76 -0.34
C VAL A 8 -42.56 -20.07 -1.74
N SER A 9 -42.31 -19.04 -2.52
CA SER A 9 -41.62 -19.17 -3.81
C SER A 9 -40.21 -18.61 -3.68
N CYS A 10 -39.30 -19.56 -3.54
CA CYS A 10 -37.84 -19.50 -3.65
C CYS A 10 -37.30 -18.24 -4.32
N ILE A 11 -36.84 -17.29 -3.51
CA ILE A 11 -35.93 -16.25 -3.95
C ILE A 11 -34.62 -16.98 -4.28
N ALA A 12 -34.39 -17.20 -5.57
CA ALA A 12 -33.11 -17.61 -6.10
C ALA A 12 -32.09 -16.56 -5.70
N VAL A 13 -31.32 -16.86 -4.65
CA VAL A 13 -30.26 -16.01 -4.13
C VAL A 13 -29.28 -15.78 -5.28
N LEU A 14 -29.13 -14.51 -5.66
CA LEU A 14 -28.12 -14.00 -6.56
C LEU A 14 -26.74 -14.55 -6.14
N ALA A 15 -26.26 -15.58 -6.84
CA ALA A 15 -24.84 -15.90 -6.87
C ALA A 15 -24.18 -15.08 -7.99
N CYS A 16 -24.31 -13.76 -7.91
CA CYS A 16 -23.57 -12.82 -8.73
C CYS A 16 -22.21 -12.55 -8.09
N GLY A 17 -21.18 -13.21 -8.62
CA GLY A 17 -19.94 -12.54 -9.01
C GLY A 17 -18.89 -12.25 -7.93
N LEU A 18 -17.65 -12.21 -8.42
CA LEU A 18 -16.43 -11.68 -7.78
C LEU A 18 -15.58 -12.69 -7.00
N SER A 19 -15.35 -13.87 -7.56
CA SER A 19 -13.99 -14.45 -7.53
C SER A 19 -13.12 -13.76 -8.58
N GLY A 20 -12.96 -12.43 -8.45
CA GLY A 20 -11.79 -11.78 -8.99
C GLY A 20 -10.64 -12.18 -8.08
N CYS A 21 -9.77 -13.08 -8.54
CA CYS A 21 -8.43 -13.17 -8.00
C CYS A 21 -7.83 -11.76 -8.17
N GLY A 22 -7.94 -10.95 -7.11
CA GLY A 22 -7.46 -9.59 -7.07
C GLY A 22 -5.95 -9.64 -7.11
N GLU A 23 -5.39 -9.54 -8.31
CA GLU A 23 -3.98 -9.21 -8.47
C GLU A 23 -3.79 -7.81 -7.90
N THR A 24 -3.33 -7.73 -6.65
CA THR A 24 -3.07 -6.46 -5.98
C THR A 24 -2.01 -5.73 -6.79
N ARG A 25 -2.44 -4.62 -7.41
CA ARG A 25 -1.58 -3.76 -8.18
C ARG A 25 -0.51 -3.16 -7.28
N THR A 26 0.71 -3.06 -7.78
CA THR A 26 1.81 -2.42 -7.05
C THR A 26 1.97 -0.98 -7.52
N LEU A 27 1.98 -0.04 -6.59
CA LEU A 27 2.32 1.36 -6.83
C LEU A 27 3.79 1.60 -6.51
N SER A 28 4.48 2.31 -7.40
CA SER A 28 5.85 2.79 -7.16
C SER A 28 5.83 4.27 -6.82
N LEU A 29 6.35 4.64 -5.66
CA LEU A 29 6.33 6.00 -5.13
C LEU A 29 7.76 6.46 -4.85
N THR A 30 8.12 7.64 -5.35
CA THR A 30 9.45 8.21 -5.14
C THR A 30 9.43 9.28 -4.07
N TYR A 31 10.41 9.19 -3.16
CA TYR A 31 10.56 10.07 -2.01
C TYR A 31 12.00 10.57 -1.91
N VAL A 32 12.17 11.75 -1.33
CA VAL A 32 13.48 12.37 -1.11
C VAL A 32 13.65 12.89 0.31
N LYS A 33 14.87 12.80 0.83
CA LYS A 33 15.26 13.35 2.13
C LYS A 33 16.69 13.89 2.02
N LYS A 34 16.87 15.16 2.38
CA LYS A 34 18.18 15.85 2.29
C LYS A 34 18.95 15.74 3.59
N ASP A 35 20.24 16.03 3.51
CA ASP A 35 21.13 16.21 4.66
C ASP A 35 21.11 15.01 5.64
N SER A 36 21.08 13.79 5.11
CA SER A 36 20.95 12.56 5.89
C SER A 36 22.10 11.59 5.62
N SER A 37 22.42 10.73 6.59
CA SER A 37 23.51 9.77 6.48
C SER A 37 23.07 8.44 5.87
N GLU A 38 24.03 7.69 5.32
CA GLU A 38 23.81 6.32 4.81
C GLU A 38 23.30 5.38 5.90
N SER A 39 23.85 5.45 7.12
CA SER A 39 23.36 4.66 8.25
C SER A 39 21.88 4.94 8.54
N LYS A 40 21.47 6.22 8.46
CA LYS A 40 20.07 6.61 8.66
C LYS A 40 19.19 6.12 7.51
N MET A 41 19.68 6.18 6.27
CA MET A 41 19.01 5.60 5.10
C MET A 41 18.72 4.11 5.28
N LEU A 42 19.72 3.32 5.70
CA LEU A 42 19.57 1.88 5.90
C LEU A 42 18.59 1.56 7.03
N GLN A 43 18.63 2.32 8.13
CA GLN A 43 17.67 2.19 9.23
C GLN A 43 16.24 2.50 8.76
N ASP A 44 16.05 3.64 8.08
CA ASP A 44 14.75 4.07 7.56
C ASP A 44 14.19 3.04 6.56
N ALA A 45 15.06 2.42 5.74
CA ALA A 45 14.66 1.38 4.81
C ALA A 45 14.23 0.08 5.50
N ASP A 46 14.89 -0.33 6.58
CA ASP A 46 14.47 -1.49 7.40
C ASP A 46 13.13 -1.24 8.08
N ASP A 47 12.94 -0.04 8.63
CA ASP A 47 11.68 0.44 9.21
C ASP A 47 10.52 0.38 8.20
N LEU A 48 10.76 0.81 6.96
CA LEU A 48 9.76 0.77 5.88
C LEU A 48 9.45 -0.66 5.44
N LYS A 49 10.46 -1.53 5.31
CA LYS A 49 10.25 -2.95 4.94
C LYS A 49 9.36 -3.69 5.93
N ARG A 50 9.37 -3.30 7.21
CA ARG A 50 8.52 -3.86 8.26
C ARG A 50 7.10 -3.30 8.27
N THR A 51 6.81 -2.30 7.43
CA THR A 51 5.49 -1.67 7.36
C THR A 51 4.55 -2.45 6.46
N GLY A 52 3.32 -2.69 6.92
CA GLY A 52 2.30 -3.39 6.13
C GLY A 52 2.04 -2.70 4.79
N GLY A 53 1.81 -3.51 3.75
CA GLY A 53 1.59 -3.04 2.39
C GLY A 53 2.86 -2.66 1.63
N VAL A 54 4.04 -2.66 2.25
CA VAL A 54 5.31 -2.41 1.55
C VAL A 54 5.83 -3.72 0.94
N LYS A 55 6.05 -3.72 -0.37
CA LYS A 55 6.62 -4.85 -1.11
C LYS A 55 8.14 -4.75 -1.27
N GLN A 56 8.63 -3.54 -1.54
CA GLN A 56 10.04 -3.31 -1.78
C GLN A 56 10.43 -1.88 -1.42
N VAL A 57 11.66 -1.73 -0.95
CA VAL A 57 12.29 -0.46 -0.64
C VAL A 57 13.64 -0.41 -1.35
N LEU A 58 13.83 0.56 -2.24
CA LEU A 58 15.06 0.79 -2.98
C LEU A 58 15.63 2.15 -2.60
N PRO A 59 16.46 2.22 -1.54
CA PRO A 59 17.10 3.44 -1.11
C PRO A 59 18.41 3.67 -1.89
N GLN A 60 18.69 4.93 -2.22
CA GLN A 60 19.94 5.38 -2.80
C GLN A 60 20.33 6.69 -2.13
N ILE A 61 21.62 6.86 -1.80
CA ILE A 61 22.17 8.12 -1.30
C ILE A 61 23.19 8.64 -2.31
N ASP A 62 23.19 9.95 -2.56
CA ASP A 62 24.17 10.61 -3.40
C ASP A 62 25.32 11.24 -2.59
N SER A 63 26.33 11.75 -3.30
CA SER A 63 27.48 12.43 -2.68
C SER A 63 27.12 13.75 -1.96
N ALA A 64 25.91 14.27 -2.15
CA ALA A 64 25.37 15.44 -1.47
C ALA A 64 24.49 15.07 -0.26
N ASN A 65 24.56 13.81 0.21
CA ASN A 65 23.77 13.30 1.32
C ASN A 65 22.25 13.42 1.13
N THR A 66 21.81 13.40 -0.13
CA THR A 66 20.39 13.32 -0.48
C THR A 66 20.02 11.86 -0.72
N ILE A 67 19.06 11.39 0.07
CA ILE A 67 18.48 10.06 -0.07
C ILE A 67 17.31 10.16 -1.06
N THR A 68 17.35 9.33 -2.09
CA THR A 68 16.20 9.00 -2.94
C THR A 68 15.71 7.61 -2.57
N LEU A 69 14.41 7.49 -2.34
CA LEU A 69 13.77 6.26 -1.91
C LEU A 69 12.66 5.92 -2.89
N VAL A 70 12.78 4.79 -3.58
CA VAL A 70 11.68 4.22 -4.33
C VAL A 70 10.98 3.18 -3.46
N LEU A 71 9.72 3.44 -3.15
CA LEU A 71 8.87 2.63 -2.29
C LEU A 71 7.80 1.95 -3.15
N ASN A 72 7.88 0.63 -3.26
CA ASN A 72 6.87 -0.17 -3.94
C ASN A 72 5.89 -0.71 -2.90
N VAL A 73 4.61 -0.38 -3.05
CA VAL A 73 3.52 -0.75 -2.13
C VAL A 73 2.36 -1.40 -2.86
N ASP A 74 1.62 -2.25 -2.16
CA ASP A 74 0.30 -2.69 -2.57
C ASP A 74 -0.63 -1.49 -2.71
N GLU A 75 -1.34 -1.35 -3.82
CA GLU A 75 -2.29 -0.24 -4.05
C GLU A 75 -3.32 -0.17 -2.91
N ASP A 76 -3.87 -1.33 -2.53
CA ASP A 76 -4.91 -1.49 -1.51
C ASP A 76 -4.44 -1.19 -0.07
N ASP A 77 -3.15 -1.35 0.25
CA ASP A 77 -2.56 -1.07 1.59
C ASP A 77 -1.45 0.00 1.53
N SER A 78 -1.50 0.86 0.51
CA SER A 78 -0.46 1.85 0.24
C SER A 78 -0.37 2.94 1.31
N ALA A 79 -1.46 3.19 2.04
CA ALA A 79 -1.57 4.29 3.01
C ALA A 79 -0.52 4.19 4.13
N LYS A 80 -0.26 2.99 4.66
CA LYS A 80 0.71 2.79 5.76
C LYS A 80 2.14 3.07 5.32
N GLY A 81 2.54 2.53 4.17
CA GLY A 81 3.86 2.78 3.58
C GLY A 81 4.10 4.26 3.28
N ARG A 82 3.09 4.94 2.70
CA ARG A 82 3.13 6.40 2.47
C ARG A 82 3.30 7.17 3.77
N GLN A 83 2.44 6.90 4.77
CA GLN A 83 2.47 7.61 6.03
C GLN A 83 3.81 7.42 6.75
N LYS A 84 4.32 6.18 6.81
CA LYS A 84 5.62 5.90 7.44
C LYS A 84 6.76 6.63 6.74
N ALA A 85 6.76 6.74 5.40
CA ALA A 85 7.78 7.51 4.68
C ALA A 85 7.74 9.00 5.07
N LEU A 86 6.54 9.59 5.19
CA LEU A 86 6.37 10.96 5.66
C LEU A 86 6.83 11.14 7.11
N ASP A 87 6.48 10.21 8.00
CA ASP A 87 6.87 10.23 9.42
C ASP A 87 8.39 10.13 9.60
N LEU A 88 9.07 9.42 8.69
CA LEU A 88 10.54 9.34 8.63
C LEU A 88 11.19 10.61 8.05
N GLY A 89 10.39 11.62 7.67
CA GLY A 89 10.86 12.92 7.18
C GLY A 89 11.17 12.94 5.69
N TYR A 90 10.67 11.98 4.92
CA TYR A 90 10.78 12.03 3.47
C TYR A 90 9.68 12.89 2.85
N ALA A 91 10.03 13.64 1.82
CA ALA A 91 9.07 14.36 0.98
C ALA A 91 8.79 13.55 -0.29
N GLN A 92 7.52 13.40 -0.65
CA GLN A 92 7.15 12.76 -1.91
C GLN A 92 7.55 13.64 -3.10
N VAL A 93 8.20 13.05 -4.09
CA VAL A 93 8.43 13.72 -5.38
C VAL A 93 7.10 13.70 -6.13
N ARG A 94 6.53 14.88 -6.37
CA ARG A 94 5.34 15.02 -7.22
C ARG A 94 5.80 14.86 -8.68
N ASN A 95 5.34 13.81 -9.35
CA ASN A 95 5.38 13.73 -10.81
C ASN A 95 4.25 14.58 -11.40
#